data_AF-X1SSU7-F1
#
_entry.id   AF-X1SSU7-F1
#
_cell.length_a   1.000
_cell.length_b   1.000
_cell.length_c   1.000
_cell.angle_alpha   90.00
_cell.angle_beta   90.00
_cell.angle_gamma   90.00
#
_symmetry.space_group_name_H-M   'P 1'
#
loop_
_entity.id
_entity.type
_entity.pdbx_description
1 polymer ?
#
loop_
_entity_poly.entity_id
_entity_poly.type
_entity_poly.pdbx_seq_one_letter_code
_entity_poly.pdbx_strand_id
1 'polypeptide(L)'
;LPFMLRSKYNKGLALGSILAGGSLGVLIPPSIVFIIYGMFAGESIGKLFMGGVGPGLVLAGLYITYIGIRSYLDPQLAPALPEEERTLSLRQKISLTRTLILPILLIMGVLGTIYLGLATPGEAAGIGAAGAIICAAIYRKFNWQNLKESVYGTIKTLGITFWLCAGAYLFAGVFTVAGGAEYIGGMLSGLPLGRWGILFVMQLILILLGMVIDTIGIVILLVPIFVPVINALGFDSLWFGVVFNVNLQIGYLSPPFGYSLFYLKGVA
;
A
#
# COMPACT_ATOMS: atom_id res chain seq x y z
N LEU A 1 -1.48 17.40 -7.26
CA LEU A 1 -0.54 18.46 -6.82
C LEU A 1 -0.69 19.78 -7.60
N PRO A 2 -0.61 19.83 -8.95
CA PRO A 2 -0.59 21.10 -9.69
C PRO A 2 -1.80 22.00 -9.44
N PHE A 3 -3.00 21.41 -9.34
CA PHE A 3 -4.24 22.13 -9.03
C PHE A 3 -4.23 22.79 -7.64
N MET A 4 -3.73 22.08 -6.61
CA MET A 4 -3.63 22.63 -5.25
C MET A 4 -2.65 23.80 -5.19
N LEU A 5 -1.53 23.71 -5.90
CA LEU A 5 -0.54 24.79 -5.97
C LEU A 5 -1.07 26.03 -6.71
N ARG A 6 -1.82 25.83 -7.82
CA ARG A 6 -2.53 26.93 -8.50
C ARG A 6 -3.56 27.60 -7.60
N SER A 7 -4.21 26.81 -6.76
CA SER A 7 -5.17 27.27 -5.75
C SER A 7 -4.49 27.88 -4.53
N LYS A 8 -3.18 28.14 -4.56
CA LYS A 8 -2.40 28.76 -3.46
C LYS A 8 -2.38 27.98 -2.15
N TYR A 9 -2.58 26.66 -2.18
CA TYR A 9 -2.42 25.82 -0.99
C TYR A 9 -0.96 25.84 -0.52
N ASN A 10 -0.76 25.77 0.79
CA ASN A 10 0.57 25.60 1.36
C ASN A 10 1.22 24.31 0.83
N LYS A 11 2.47 24.43 0.35
CA LYS A 11 3.21 23.31 -0.24
C LYS A 11 3.33 22.13 0.73
N GLY A 12 3.64 22.37 2.00
CA GLY A 12 3.78 21.31 3.01
C GLY A 12 2.48 20.54 3.22
N LEU A 13 1.36 21.25 3.35
CA LEU A 13 0.05 20.60 3.52
C LEU A 13 -0.36 19.83 2.25
N ALA A 14 -0.15 20.40 1.06
CA ALA A 14 -0.50 19.76 -0.19
C ALA A 14 0.33 18.50 -0.44
N LEU A 15 1.65 18.57 -0.24
CA LEU A 15 2.56 17.43 -0.37
C LEU A 15 2.21 16.36 0.67
N GLY A 16 2.11 16.75 1.95
CA GLY A 16 1.79 15.83 3.04
C GLY A 16 0.45 15.10 2.84
N SER A 17 -0.59 15.81 2.41
CA SER A 17 -1.91 15.21 2.16
C SER A 17 -1.88 14.19 1.01
N ILE A 18 -1.15 14.50 -0.06
CA ILE A 18 -1.01 13.60 -1.21
C ILE A 18 -0.17 12.38 -0.85
N LEU A 19 0.93 12.56 -0.12
CA LEU A 19 1.83 11.47 0.27
C LEU A 19 1.16 10.54 1.28
N ALA A 20 0.53 11.10 2.31
CA ALA A 20 -0.21 10.34 3.31
C ALA A 20 -1.40 9.59 2.66
N GLY A 21 -2.19 10.28 1.84
CA GLY A 21 -3.29 9.65 1.11
C GLY A 21 -2.84 8.56 0.14
N GLY A 22 -1.73 8.79 -0.57
CA GLY A 22 -1.15 7.80 -1.48
C GLY A 22 -0.64 6.54 -0.78
N SER A 23 -0.07 6.69 0.42
CA SER A 23 0.41 5.56 1.21
C SER A 23 -0.72 4.63 1.69
N LEU A 24 -1.94 5.16 1.90
CA LEU A 24 -3.10 4.35 2.26
C LEU A 24 -3.47 3.32 1.18
N GLY A 25 -3.11 3.57 -0.08
CA GLY A 25 -3.30 2.61 -1.17
C GLY A 25 -2.52 1.31 -0.96
N VAL A 26 -1.51 1.31 -0.09
CA VAL A 26 -0.77 0.10 0.31
C VAL A 26 -1.55 -0.72 1.35
N LEU A 27 -2.49 -0.10 2.07
CA LEU A 27 -3.29 -0.73 3.13
C LEU A 27 -4.69 -1.10 2.68
N ILE A 28 -5.35 -0.19 1.97
CA ILE A 28 -6.70 -0.37 1.45
C ILE A 28 -6.60 -1.21 0.18
N PRO A 29 -7.26 -2.38 0.12
CA PRO A 29 -7.15 -3.30 -1.02
C PRO A 29 -7.52 -2.65 -2.37
N PRO A 30 -6.89 -3.09 -3.48
CA PRO A 30 -5.94 -4.20 -3.60
C PRO A 30 -4.50 -3.82 -3.20
N SER A 31 -3.85 -4.61 -2.34
CA SER A 31 -2.50 -4.36 -1.83
C SER A 31 -1.50 -5.43 -2.26
N ILE A 32 -0.44 -5.03 -2.96
CA ILE A 32 0.67 -5.93 -3.35
C ILE A 32 1.40 -6.46 -2.10
N VAL A 33 1.54 -5.63 -1.07
CA VAL A 33 2.23 -6.00 0.18
C VAL A 33 1.52 -7.16 0.87
N PHE A 34 0.19 -7.12 0.95
CA PHE A 34 -0.59 -8.23 1.50
C PHE A 34 -0.54 -9.49 0.64
N ILE A 35 -0.47 -9.36 -0.69
CA ILE A 35 -0.29 -10.52 -1.58
C ILE A 35 1.04 -11.22 -1.29
N ILE A 36 2.14 -10.46 -1.24
CA ILE A 36 3.47 -11.00 -1.00
C ILE A 36 3.57 -11.56 0.42
N TYR A 37 3.08 -10.82 1.43
CA TYR A 37 3.04 -11.30 2.81
C TYR A 37 2.28 -12.63 2.90
N GLY A 38 1.06 -12.69 2.35
CA GLY A 38 0.23 -13.90 2.40
C GLY A 38 0.90 -15.10 1.72
N MET A 39 1.61 -14.87 0.62
CA MET A 39 2.38 -15.91 -0.07
C MET A 39 3.51 -16.49 0.80
N PHE A 40 4.29 -15.66 1.50
CA PHE A 40 5.40 -16.13 2.34
C PHE A 40 4.95 -16.62 3.72
N ALA A 41 3.91 -16.01 4.29
CA ALA A 41 3.35 -16.42 5.57
C ALA A 41 2.42 -17.64 5.46
N GLY A 42 2.00 -18.02 4.25
CA GLY A 42 1.00 -19.07 4.03
C GLY A 42 -0.42 -18.67 4.43
N GLU A 43 -0.71 -17.36 4.45
CA GLU A 43 -1.96 -16.79 4.93
C GLU A 43 -2.94 -16.44 3.80
N SER A 44 -4.23 -16.41 4.14
CA SER A 44 -5.27 -16.05 3.16
C SER A 44 -5.19 -14.57 2.78
N ILE A 45 -4.85 -14.30 1.51
CA ILE A 45 -4.77 -12.95 0.94
C ILE A 45 -6.11 -12.20 1.05
N GLY A 46 -7.24 -12.89 0.82
CA GLY A 46 -8.56 -12.30 0.97
C GLY A 46 -8.84 -11.85 2.40
N LYS A 47 -8.42 -12.62 3.40
CA LYS A 47 -8.56 -12.22 4.81
C LYS A 47 -7.62 -11.09 5.20
N LEU A 48 -6.39 -11.07 4.69
CA LEU A 48 -5.46 -9.96 4.88
C LEU A 48 -6.02 -8.65 4.30
N PHE A 49 -6.63 -8.72 3.11
CA PHE A 49 -7.31 -7.57 2.51
C PHE A 49 -8.43 -7.05 3.40
N MET A 50 -9.31 -7.93 3.90
CA MET A 50 -10.36 -7.54 4.85
C MET A 50 -9.77 -6.93 6.13
N GLY A 51 -8.69 -7.52 6.66
CA GLY A 51 -7.98 -7.03 7.84
C GLY A 51 -7.36 -5.64 7.66
N GLY A 52 -6.95 -5.28 6.44
CA GLY A 52 -6.40 -3.96 6.12
C GLY A 52 -7.43 -2.83 6.08
N VAL A 53 -8.70 -3.14 5.76
CA VAL A 53 -9.76 -2.12 5.63
C VAL A 53 -9.95 -1.35 6.93
N GLY A 54 -10.00 -2.04 8.07
CA GLY A 54 -10.21 -1.40 9.37
C GLY A 54 -9.16 -0.32 9.70
N PRO A 55 -7.87 -0.70 9.81
CA PRO A 55 -6.79 0.26 10.04
C PRO A 55 -6.70 1.32 8.94
N GLY A 56 -6.98 0.96 7.68
CA GLY A 56 -6.99 1.91 6.56
C GLY A 56 -8.03 3.03 6.73
N LEU A 57 -9.25 2.67 7.13
CA LEU A 57 -10.31 3.64 7.41
C LEU A 57 -10.01 4.49 8.65
N VAL A 58 -9.42 3.90 9.69
CA VAL A 58 -8.98 4.64 10.88
C VAL A 58 -7.94 5.69 10.50
N LEU A 59 -6.88 5.31 9.79
CA LEU A 59 -5.84 6.23 9.33
C LEU A 59 -6.39 7.30 8.39
N ALA A 60 -7.28 6.92 7.45
CA ALA A 60 -7.96 7.88 6.58
C ALA A 60 -8.76 8.91 7.38
N GLY A 61 -9.52 8.46 8.38
CA GLY A 61 -10.27 9.32 9.28
C GLY A 61 -9.37 10.27 10.07
N LEU A 62 -8.24 9.77 10.59
CA LEU A 62 -7.24 10.59 11.29
C LEU A 62 -6.62 11.65 10.37
N TYR A 63 -6.26 11.29 9.14
CA TYR A 63 -5.70 12.24 8.17
C TYR A 63 -6.72 13.32 7.77
N ILE A 64 -7.96 12.94 7.47
CA ILE A 64 -9.04 13.88 7.13
C ILE A 64 -9.29 14.83 8.31
N THR A 65 -9.37 14.29 9.52
CA THR A 65 -9.61 15.08 10.73
C THR A 65 -8.46 16.07 10.97
N TYR A 66 -7.21 15.60 10.88
CA TYR A 66 -6.03 16.45 11.04
C TYR A 66 -5.98 17.57 9.99
N ILE A 67 -6.18 17.25 8.70
CA ILE A 67 -6.19 18.24 7.62
C ILE A 67 -7.33 19.24 7.82
N GLY A 68 -8.52 18.78 8.22
CA GLY A 68 -9.68 19.62 8.49
C GLY A 68 -9.42 20.59 9.64
N ILE A 69 -8.92 20.10 10.77
CA ILE A 69 -8.57 20.94 11.94
C ILE A 69 -7.49 21.96 11.55
N ARG A 70 -6.41 21.55 10.87
CA ARG A 70 -5.34 22.46 10.46
C ARG A 70 -5.82 23.52 9.47
N SER A 71 -6.71 23.16 8.55
CA SER A 71 -7.28 24.10 7.57
C SER A 71 -8.28 25.07 8.21
N TYR A 72 -8.98 24.64 9.27
CA TYR A 72 -9.89 25.51 10.03
C TYR A 72 -9.12 26.52 10.90
N LEU A 73 -8.06 26.06 11.58
CA LEU A 73 -7.22 26.91 12.44
C LEU A 73 -6.39 27.92 11.64
N ASP A 74 -5.91 27.52 10.47
CA ASP A 74 -5.17 28.40 9.56
C ASP A 74 -5.71 28.28 8.12
N PRO A 75 -6.73 29.09 7.79
CA PRO A 75 -7.33 29.11 6.46
C PRO A 75 -6.35 29.51 5.34
N GLN A 76 -5.19 30.08 5.66
CA GLN A 76 -4.16 30.40 4.65
C GLN A 76 -3.47 29.13 4.13
N LEU A 77 -3.50 28.03 4.88
CA LEU A 77 -2.89 26.76 4.45
C LEU A 77 -3.67 26.07 3.33
N ALA A 78 -5.00 26.24 3.32
CA ALA A 78 -5.92 25.66 2.35
C ALA A 78 -7.00 26.69 2.00
N PRO A 79 -6.63 27.76 1.27
CA PRO A 79 -7.57 28.82 0.93
C PRO A 79 -8.70 28.25 0.08
N ALA A 80 -9.92 28.59 0.45
CA ALA A 80 -11.09 28.09 -0.26
C ALA A 80 -11.17 28.72 -1.65
N LEU A 81 -11.47 27.90 -2.68
CA LEU A 81 -11.56 28.32 -4.08
C LEU A 81 -12.50 29.54 -4.28
N PRO A 82 -12.34 30.38 -5.30
CA PRO A 82 -13.28 31.46 -5.61
C PRO A 82 -14.72 30.93 -5.78
N GLU A 83 -15.74 31.72 -5.43
CA GLU A 83 -17.15 31.27 -5.46
C GLU A 83 -17.60 30.75 -6.84
N GLU A 84 -17.08 31.34 -7.92
CA GLU A 84 -17.33 30.93 -9.30
C GLU A 84 -16.89 29.48 -9.60
N GLU A 85 -15.85 28.98 -8.94
CA GLU A 85 -15.38 27.59 -9.06
C GLU A 85 -16.05 26.66 -8.02
N ARG A 86 -16.68 27.21 -6.97
CA ARG A 86 -17.41 26.42 -5.95
C ARG A 86 -18.76 25.94 -6.45
N THR A 87 -19.40 26.68 -7.35
CA THR A 87 -20.77 26.40 -7.81
C THR A 87 -20.80 25.54 -9.07
N LEU A 88 -20.34 24.29 -8.97
CA LEU A 88 -20.66 23.29 -9.98
C LEU A 88 -22.14 22.92 -9.89
N SER A 89 -22.88 23.03 -11.00
CA SER A 89 -24.27 22.58 -11.08
C SER A 89 -24.39 21.08 -10.76
N LEU A 90 -25.52 20.65 -10.17
CA LEU A 90 -25.79 19.23 -9.89
C LEU A 90 -25.61 18.35 -11.13
N ARG A 91 -25.97 18.87 -12.31
CA ARG A 91 -25.81 18.18 -13.61
C ARG A 91 -24.35 17.96 -13.99
N GLN A 92 -23.47 18.93 -13.73
CA GLN A 92 -22.02 18.79 -13.94
C GLN A 92 -21.40 17.82 -12.93
N LYS A 93 -21.83 17.85 -11.66
CA LYS A 93 -21.39 16.89 -10.64
C LYS A 93 -21.73 15.45 -11.07
N ILE A 94 -22.97 15.20 -11.48
CA ILE A 94 -23.42 13.88 -11.95
C ILE A 94 -22.63 13.43 -13.20
N SER A 95 -22.37 14.34 -14.15
CA SER A 95 -21.58 14.03 -15.34
C SER A 95 -20.15 13.62 -15.01
N LEU A 96 -19.51 14.27 -14.03
CA LEU A 96 -18.17 13.93 -13.56
C LEU A 96 -18.15 12.61 -12.77
N THR A 97 -19.19 12.32 -11.98
CA THR A 97 -19.29 11.02 -11.28
C THR A 97 -19.50 9.88 -12.27
N ARG A 98 -20.20 10.11 -13.40
CA ARG A 98 -20.47 9.08 -14.40
C ARG A 98 -19.19 8.49 -15.01
N THR A 99 -18.10 9.25 -15.10
CA THR A 99 -16.81 8.74 -15.60
C THR A 99 -16.09 7.84 -14.60
N LEU A 100 -16.46 7.88 -13.31
CA LEU A 100 -15.89 7.02 -12.26
C LEU A 100 -16.62 5.69 -12.09
N ILE A 101 -17.84 5.56 -12.63
CA ILE A 101 -18.66 4.35 -12.50
C ILE A 101 -17.90 3.13 -13.01
N LEU A 102 -17.24 3.24 -14.16
CA LEU A 102 -16.58 2.10 -14.81
C LEU A 102 -15.34 1.63 -14.03
N PRO A 103 -14.40 2.50 -13.60
CA PRO A 103 -13.33 2.12 -12.69
C PRO A 103 -13.82 1.55 -11.36
N ILE A 104 -14.88 2.12 -10.77
CA ILE A 104 -15.44 1.62 -9.50
C ILE A 104 -16.00 0.21 -9.69
N LEU A 105 -16.78 -0.03 -10.76
CA LEU A 105 -17.30 -1.37 -11.07
C LEU A 105 -16.17 -2.37 -11.27
N LEU A 106 -15.08 -1.98 -11.92
CA LEU A 106 -13.91 -2.83 -12.09
C LEU A 106 -13.25 -3.19 -10.76
N ILE A 107 -13.03 -2.21 -9.88
CA ILE A 107 -12.46 -2.45 -8.54
C ILE A 107 -13.39 -3.35 -7.72
N MET A 108 -14.69 -3.07 -7.71
CA MET A 108 -15.69 -3.88 -7.02
C MET A 108 -15.76 -5.30 -7.58
N GLY A 109 -15.60 -5.47 -8.89
CA GLY A 109 -15.56 -6.79 -9.53
C GLY A 109 -14.34 -7.60 -9.10
N VAL A 110 -13.14 -6.99 -9.13
CA VAL A 110 -11.89 -7.66 -8.74
C VAL A 110 -11.86 -7.96 -7.25
N LEU A 111 -12.22 -7.00 -6.39
CA LEU A 111 -12.26 -7.24 -4.95
C LEU A 111 -13.39 -8.21 -4.57
N GLY A 112 -14.53 -8.12 -5.26
CA GLY A 112 -15.68 -9.00 -5.05
C GLY A 112 -15.33 -10.45 -5.36
N THR A 113 -14.62 -10.75 -6.45
CA THR A 113 -14.23 -12.12 -6.78
C THR A 113 -13.24 -12.70 -5.77
N ILE A 114 -12.35 -11.88 -5.20
CA ILE A 114 -11.42 -12.29 -4.15
C ILE A 114 -12.16 -12.53 -2.82
N TYR A 115 -13.02 -11.60 -2.39
CA TYR A 115 -13.73 -11.72 -1.10
C TYR A 115 -14.75 -12.84 -1.08
N LEU A 116 -15.41 -13.09 -2.21
CA LEU A 116 -16.34 -14.21 -2.36
C LEU A 116 -15.62 -15.55 -2.55
N GLY A 117 -14.29 -15.56 -2.64
CA GLY A 117 -13.49 -16.76 -2.86
C GLY A 117 -13.71 -17.40 -4.24
N LEU A 118 -14.28 -16.66 -5.20
CA LEU A 118 -14.55 -17.12 -6.55
C LEU A 118 -13.30 -17.17 -7.42
N ALA A 119 -12.29 -16.37 -7.08
CA ALA A 119 -11.04 -16.27 -7.81
C ALA A 119 -9.87 -16.10 -6.84
N THR A 120 -8.77 -16.79 -7.13
CA THR A 120 -7.46 -16.51 -6.53
C THR A 120 -6.95 -15.13 -6.99
N PRO A 121 -6.00 -14.50 -6.29
CA PRO A 121 -5.47 -13.19 -6.70
C PRO A 121 -4.92 -13.16 -8.13
N GLY A 122 -4.34 -14.27 -8.62
CA GLY A 122 -3.89 -14.38 -10.00
C GLY A 122 -5.04 -14.36 -11.01
N GLU A 123 -6.11 -15.11 -10.74
CA GLU A 123 -7.32 -15.12 -11.57
C GLU A 123 -8.06 -13.78 -11.51
N ALA A 124 -8.13 -13.16 -10.33
CA ALA A 124 -8.70 -11.83 -10.13
C ALA A 124 -7.93 -10.75 -10.88
N ALA A 125 -6.61 -10.86 -10.97
CA ALA A 125 -5.79 -9.98 -11.83
C ALA A 125 -6.14 -10.15 -13.32
N GLY A 126 -6.40 -11.38 -13.78
CA GLY A 126 -6.89 -11.65 -15.13
C GLY A 126 -8.26 -11.00 -15.41
N ILE A 127 -9.20 -11.13 -14.47
CA ILE A 127 -10.51 -10.45 -14.53
C ILE A 127 -10.33 -8.93 -14.59
N GLY A 128 -9.43 -8.38 -13.77
CA GLY A 128 -9.10 -6.96 -13.77
C GLY A 128 -8.52 -6.48 -15.10
N ALA A 129 -7.61 -7.26 -15.70
CA ALA A 129 -7.02 -6.95 -17.01
C ALA A 129 -8.07 -6.99 -18.13
N ALA A 130 -8.92 -8.03 -18.16
CA ALA A 130 -10.03 -8.12 -19.11
C ALA A 130 -11.02 -6.95 -18.94
N GLY A 131 -11.38 -6.63 -17.70
CA GLY A 131 -12.22 -5.48 -17.38
C GLY A 131 -11.59 -4.16 -17.83
N ALA A 132 -10.28 -3.98 -17.67
CA ALA A 132 -9.57 -2.77 -18.08
C ALA A 132 -9.54 -2.61 -19.60
N ILE A 133 -9.41 -3.71 -20.35
CA ILE A 133 -9.53 -3.72 -21.81
C ILE A 133 -10.94 -3.28 -22.23
N ILE A 134 -11.99 -3.82 -21.59
CA ILE A 134 -13.38 -3.41 -21.85
C ILE A 134 -13.56 -1.91 -21.56
N CYS A 135 -13.01 -1.42 -20.45
CA CYS A 135 -13.05 0.01 -20.12
C CYS A 135 -12.36 0.85 -21.20
N ALA A 136 -11.16 0.46 -21.62
CA ALA A 136 -10.42 1.16 -22.66
C ALA A 136 -11.17 1.17 -24.01
N ALA A 137 -11.86 0.08 -24.35
CA ALA A 137 -12.68 -0.01 -25.55
C ALA A 137 -13.90 0.93 -25.48
N ILE A 138 -14.61 0.96 -24.35
CA ILE A 138 -15.77 1.86 -24.13
C ILE A 138 -15.35 3.33 -24.24
N TYR A 139 -14.20 3.70 -23.67
CA TYR A 139 -13.66 5.05 -23.80
C TYR A 139 -12.99 5.34 -25.15
N ARG A 140 -13.01 4.39 -26.09
CA ARG A 140 -12.35 4.48 -27.42
C ARG A 140 -10.85 4.82 -27.33
N LYS A 141 -10.20 4.37 -26.26
CA LYS A 141 -8.76 4.52 -26.01
C LYS A 141 -7.99 3.21 -26.19
N PHE A 142 -8.66 2.13 -26.59
CA PHE A 142 -7.98 0.88 -26.92
C PHE A 142 -7.30 1.00 -28.29
N ASN A 143 -5.97 1.13 -28.28
CA ASN A 143 -5.15 1.11 -29.47
C ASN A 143 -3.80 0.41 -29.17
N TRP A 144 -3.10 0.02 -30.23
CA TRP A 144 -1.85 -0.75 -30.11
C TRP A 144 -0.77 0.00 -29.31
N GLN A 145 -0.70 1.33 -29.46
CA GLN A 145 0.27 2.15 -28.76
C GLN A 145 0.03 2.13 -27.25
N ASN A 146 -1.20 2.38 -26.81
CA ASN A 146 -1.59 2.35 -25.40
C ASN A 146 -1.40 0.97 -24.78
N LEU A 147 -1.70 -0.10 -25.54
CA LEU A 147 -1.47 -1.47 -25.08
C LEU A 147 0.03 -1.74 -24.89
N LYS A 148 0.85 -1.40 -25.89
CA LYS A 148 2.31 -1.57 -25.85
C LYS A 148 2.94 -0.79 -24.70
N GLU A 149 2.54 0.46 -24.50
CA GLU A 149 3.02 1.30 -23.40
C GLU A 149 2.63 0.72 -22.03
N SER A 150 1.39 0.26 -21.88
CA SER A 150 0.90 -0.35 -20.63
C SER A 150 1.66 -1.64 -20.31
N VAL A 151 1.88 -2.51 -21.29
CA VAL A 151 2.63 -3.76 -21.13
C VAL A 151 4.09 -3.46 -20.80
N TYR A 152 4.74 -2.55 -21.52
CA TYR A 152 6.14 -2.21 -21.28
C TYR A 152 6.36 -1.59 -19.90
N GLY A 153 5.48 -0.68 -19.47
CA GLY A 153 5.51 -0.12 -18.12
C GLY A 153 5.32 -1.18 -17.03
N THR A 154 4.43 -2.14 -17.26
CA THR A 154 4.20 -3.27 -16.35
C THR A 154 5.44 -4.17 -16.27
N ILE A 155 6.01 -4.56 -17.41
CA ILE A 155 7.22 -5.41 -17.46
C ILE A 155 8.40 -4.72 -16.77
N LYS A 156 8.61 -3.42 -17.00
CA LYS A 156 9.69 -2.68 -16.36
C LYS A 156 9.57 -2.68 -14.84
N THR A 157 8.36 -2.50 -14.33
CA THR A 157 8.08 -2.53 -12.88
C THR A 157 8.28 -3.93 -12.33
N LEU A 158 7.73 -4.95 -13.00
CA LEU A 158 7.91 -6.36 -12.61
C LEU A 158 9.38 -6.78 -12.65
N GLY A 159 10.17 -6.31 -13.60
CA GLY A 159 11.59 -6.66 -13.73
C GLY A 159 12.40 -6.27 -12.50
N ILE A 160 12.16 -5.09 -11.94
CA ILE A 160 12.80 -4.65 -10.69
C ILE A 160 12.36 -5.56 -9.54
N THR A 161 11.05 -5.84 -9.44
CA THR A 161 10.50 -6.74 -8.42
C THR A 161 11.08 -8.15 -8.50
N PHE A 162 11.21 -8.74 -9.68
CA PHE A 162 11.78 -10.08 -9.86
C PHE A 162 13.24 -10.16 -9.42
N TRP A 163 14.04 -9.14 -9.73
CA TRP A 163 15.43 -9.08 -9.26
C TRP A 163 15.51 -9.00 -7.72
N LEU A 164 14.63 -8.22 -7.09
CA LEU A 164 14.54 -8.17 -5.63
C LEU A 164 14.10 -9.53 -5.04
N CYS A 165 13.09 -10.16 -5.63
CA CYS A 165 12.64 -11.50 -5.21
C CYS A 165 13.75 -12.54 -5.33
N ALA A 166 14.51 -12.53 -6.43
CA ALA A 166 15.60 -13.48 -6.64
C ALA A 166 16.69 -13.33 -5.57
N GLY A 167 17.15 -12.10 -5.31
CA GLY A 167 18.15 -11.83 -4.28
C GLY A 167 17.67 -12.18 -2.88
N ALA A 168 16.43 -11.82 -2.54
CA ALA A 168 15.85 -12.09 -1.24
C ALA A 168 15.57 -13.59 -1.01
N TYR A 169 15.19 -14.35 -2.05
CA TYR A 169 15.01 -15.80 -1.95
C TYR A 169 16.35 -16.52 -1.72
N LEU A 170 17.40 -16.10 -2.42
CA LEU A 170 18.76 -16.62 -2.20
C LEU A 170 19.24 -16.31 -0.77
N PHE A 171 19.06 -15.08 -0.30
CA PHE A 171 19.39 -14.71 1.07
C PHE A 171 18.58 -15.51 2.10
N ALA A 172 17.26 -15.58 1.96
CA ALA A 172 16.39 -16.27 2.90
C ALA A 172 16.71 -17.77 2.96
N GLY A 173 16.99 -18.39 1.81
CA GLY A 173 17.43 -19.78 1.74
C GLY A 173 18.75 -20.01 2.48
N VAL A 174 19.78 -19.22 2.18
CA VAL A 174 21.09 -19.33 2.85
C VAL A 174 20.98 -19.03 4.35
N PHE A 175 20.24 -17.99 4.72
CA PHE A 175 20.03 -17.58 6.11
C PHE A 175 19.32 -18.66 6.93
N THR A 176 18.30 -19.29 6.35
CA THR A 176 17.56 -20.38 7.01
C THR A 176 18.45 -21.62 7.17
N VAL A 177 19.17 -22.02 6.11
CA VAL A 177 20.09 -23.18 6.16
C VAL A 177 21.25 -22.94 7.12
N ALA A 178 21.71 -21.70 7.26
CA ALA A 178 22.74 -21.31 8.22
C ALA A 178 22.26 -21.27 9.68
N GLY A 179 20.99 -21.57 9.96
CA GLY A 179 20.40 -21.51 11.31
C GLY A 179 20.11 -20.08 11.79
N GLY A 180 20.04 -19.11 10.88
CA GLY A 180 19.82 -17.70 11.21
C GLY A 180 18.45 -17.45 11.83
N ALA A 181 17.42 -18.19 11.40
CA ALA A 181 16.06 -18.06 11.95
C ALA A 181 16.02 -18.54 13.41
N GLU A 182 16.64 -19.69 13.71
CA GLU A 182 16.78 -20.23 15.06
C GLU A 182 17.63 -19.31 15.95
N TYR A 183 18.71 -18.73 15.40
CA TYR A 183 19.56 -17.80 16.12
C TYR A 183 18.80 -16.51 16.52
N ILE A 184 18.09 -15.89 15.58
CA ILE A 184 17.24 -14.71 15.86
C ILE A 184 16.14 -15.07 16.86
N GLY A 185 15.48 -16.23 16.66
CA GLY A 185 14.45 -16.72 17.58
C GLY A 185 14.99 -16.93 19.00
N GLY A 186 16.19 -17.49 19.14
CA GLY A 186 16.89 -17.68 20.40
C GLY A 186 17.29 -16.36 21.06
N MET A 187 17.82 -15.40 20.30
CA MET A 187 18.13 -14.06 20.79
C MET A 187 16.89 -13.33 21.31
N LEU A 188 15.78 -13.39 20.58
CA LEU A 188 14.53 -12.73 20.97
C LEU A 188 13.89 -13.42 22.18
N SER A 189 13.92 -14.74 22.24
CA SER A 189 13.39 -15.53 23.37
C SER A 189 14.24 -15.41 24.63
N GLY A 190 15.53 -15.10 24.48
CA GLY A 190 16.45 -14.84 25.59
C GLY A 190 16.28 -13.46 26.24
N LEU A 191 15.53 -12.56 25.61
CA LEU A 191 15.19 -11.28 26.23
C LEU A 191 14.13 -11.52 27.32
N PRO A 192 14.28 -10.94 28.53
CA PRO A 192 13.27 -10.99 29.59
C PRO A 192 12.06 -10.08 29.29
N LEU A 193 11.73 -9.96 28.01
CA LEU A 193 10.64 -9.17 27.48
C LEU A 193 9.54 -10.18 27.13
N GLY A 194 8.41 -10.15 27.83
CA GLY A 194 7.29 -11.03 27.50
C GLY A 194 6.83 -10.87 26.03
N ARG A 195 5.90 -11.70 25.57
CA ARG A 195 5.43 -11.75 24.17
C ARG A 195 5.21 -10.37 23.50
N TRP A 196 4.67 -9.40 24.24
CA TRP A 196 4.41 -8.04 23.75
C TRP A 196 5.67 -7.18 23.60
N GLY A 197 6.69 -7.38 24.46
CA GLY A 197 7.96 -6.68 24.35
C GLY A 197 8.77 -7.15 23.14
N ILE A 198 8.79 -8.45 22.88
CA ILE A 198 9.39 -8.99 21.65
C ILE A 198 8.70 -8.43 20.41
N LEU A 199 7.36 -8.44 20.39
CA LEU A 199 6.60 -7.83 19.31
C LEU A 199 6.98 -6.35 19.10
N PHE A 200 7.08 -5.56 20.17
CA PHE A 200 7.48 -4.15 20.07
C PHE A 200 8.87 -3.97 19.45
N VAL A 201 9.84 -4.80 19.85
CA VAL A 201 11.18 -4.81 19.25
C VAL A 201 11.12 -5.14 17.75
N MET A 202 10.31 -6.13 17.36
CA MET A 202 10.10 -6.48 15.96
C MET A 202 9.50 -5.31 15.17
N GLN A 203 8.52 -4.60 15.73
CA GLN A 203 7.95 -3.40 15.10
C GLN A 203 8.97 -2.27 14.95
N LEU A 204 9.83 -2.07 15.94
CA LEU A 204 10.89 -1.07 15.86
C LEU A 204 11.89 -1.40 14.74
N ILE A 205 12.29 -2.68 14.65
CA ILE A 205 13.16 -3.16 13.56
C ILE A 205 12.48 -2.93 12.21
N LEU A 206 11.17 -3.20 12.09
CA LEU A 206 10.42 -2.97 10.85
C LEU A 206 10.38 -1.51 10.43
N ILE A 207 10.19 -0.59 11.38
CA ILE A 207 10.20 0.83 11.08
C ILE A 207 11.61 1.26 10.66
N LEU A 208 12.65 0.89 11.42
CA LEU A 208 14.04 1.25 11.13
C LEU A 208 14.49 0.77 9.75
N LEU A 209 14.24 -0.50 9.45
CA LEU A 209 14.59 -1.09 8.15
C LEU A 209 13.67 -0.57 7.04
N GLY A 210 12.38 -0.37 7.31
CA GLY A 210 11.40 0.12 6.33
C GLY A 210 11.67 1.55 5.87
N MET A 211 12.43 2.34 6.64
CA MET A 211 12.88 3.67 6.21
C MET A 211 14.06 3.63 5.23
N VAL A 212 14.71 2.48 5.04
CA VAL A 212 15.94 2.32 4.22
C VAL A 212 15.77 1.28 3.11
N ILE A 213 14.89 0.29 3.31
CA ILE A 213 14.64 -0.82 2.41
C ILE A 213 13.26 -0.64 1.77
N ASP A 214 13.15 -0.94 0.49
CA ASP A 214 11.89 -0.95 -0.25
C ASP A 214 10.86 -1.92 0.36
N THR A 215 9.59 -1.54 0.29
CA THR A 215 8.43 -2.24 0.86
C THR A 215 8.32 -3.68 0.38
N ILE A 216 8.66 -4.00 -0.88
CA ILE A 216 8.61 -5.38 -1.36
C ILE A 216 9.79 -6.18 -0.81
N GLY A 217 10.99 -5.60 -0.87
CA GLY A 217 12.22 -6.26 -0.39
C GLY A 217 12.14 -6.64 1.09
N ILE A 218 11.66 -5.74 1.94
CA ILE A 218 11.54 -5.98 3.38
C ILE A 218 10.53 -7.08 3.75
N VAL A 219 9.41 -7.19 3.02
CA VAL A 219 8.42 -8.27 3.21
C VAL A 219 9.09 -9.62 2.93
N ILE A 220 9.77 -9.74 1.79
CA ILE A 220 10.39 -11.01 1.37
C ILE A 220 11.50 -11.42 2.34
N LEU A 221 12.23 -10.43 2.87
CA LEU A 221 13.32 -10.66 3.81
C LEU A 221 12.81 -11.07 5.21
N LEU A 222 11.90 -10.29 5.79
CA LEU A 222 11.57 -10.39 7.20
C LEU A 222 10.41 -11.33 7.49
N VAL A 223 9.47 -11.54 6.57
CA VAL A 223 8.33 -12.44 6.80
C VAL A 223 8.78 -13.86 7.14
N PRO A 224 9.70 -14.51 6.39
CA PRO A 224 10.17 -15.86 6.72
C PRO A 224 10.87 -15.94 8.08
N ILE A 225 11.43 -14.83 8.58
CA ILE A 225 12.13 -14.77 9.86
C ILE A 225 11.15 -14.49 11.01
N PHE A 226 10.21 -13.57 10.80
CA PHE A 226 9.34 -13.04 11.84
C PHE A 226 8.11 -13.89 12.07
N VAL A 227 7.54 -14.48 11.02
CA VAL A 227 6.35 -15.35 11.11
C VAL A 227 6.58 -16.58 12.01
N PRO A 228 7.70 -17.32 11.91
CA PRO A 228 7.95 -18.41 12.85
C PRO A 228 8.02 -17.94 14.31
N VAL A 229 8.64 -16.78 14.56
CA VAL A 229 8.79 -16.21 15.91
C VAL A 229 7.44 -15.80 16.50
N ILE A 230 6.60 -15.08 15.74
CA ILE A 230 5.29 -14.66 16.26
C ILE A 230 4.35 -15.84 16.52
N ASN A 231 4.42 -16.90 15.68
CA ASN A 231 3.64 -18.12 15.86
C ASN A 231 4.10 -18.85 17.14
N ALA A 232 5.41 -18.92 17.39
CA ALA A 232 5.95 -19.48 18.63
C ALA A 232 5.52 -18.69 19.88
N LEU A 233 5.34 -17.36 19.76
CA LEU A 233 4.82 -16.50 20.82
C LEU A 233 3.29 -16.55 20.98
N GLY A 234 2.59 -17.28 20.10
CA GLY A 234 1.14 -17.45 20.13
C GLY A 234 0.35 -16.28 19.55
N PHE A 235 0.96 -15.45 18.69
CA PHE A 235 0.24 -14.42 17.94
C PHE A 235 -0.32 -14.99 16.63
N ASP A 236 -1.44 -14.41 16.20
CA ASP A 236 -2.05 -14.71 14.91
C ASP A 236 -1.25 -14.06 13.76
N SER A 237 -0.86 -14.88 12.78
CA SER A 237 -0.04 -14.46 11.64
C SER A 237 -0.76 -13.50 10.69
N LEU A 238 -2.08 -13.59 10.57
CA LEU A 238 -2.88 -12.67 9.78
C LEU A 238 -2.93 -11.29 10.43
N TRP A 239 -3.19 -11.23 11.74
CA TRP A 239 -3.16 -10.00 12.52
C TRP A 239 -1.79 -9.33 12.44
N PHE A 240 -0.71 -10.11 12.64
CA PHE A 240 0.63 -9.57 12.50
C PHE A 240 0.89 -9.03 11.09
N GLY A 241 0.40 -9.70 10.04
CA GLY A 241 0.49 -9.19 8.67
C GLY A 241 -0.16 -7.83 8.48
N VAL A 242 -1.31 -7.60 9.11
CA VAL A 242 -1.97 -6.28 9.12
C VAL A 242 -1.11 -5.24 9.83
N VAL A 243 -0.59 -5.53 11.03
CA VAL A 243 0.26 -4.59 11.77
C VAL A 243 1.59 -4.34 11.05
N PHE A 244 2.17 -5.37 10.46
CA PHE A 244 3.37 -5.31 9.64
C PHE A 244 3.18 -4.32 8.49
N ASN A 245 2.06 -4.41 7.77
CA ASN A 245 1.77 -3.51 6.65
C ASN A 245 1.51 -2.05 7.11
N VAL A 246 0.88 -1.86 8.27
CA VAL A 246 0.76 -0.51 8.87
C VAL A 246 2.14 0.06 9.20
N ASN A 247 3.04 -0.73 9.78
CA ASN A 247 4.40 -0.27 10.08
C ASN A 247 5.23 0.01 8.83
N LEU A 248 5.05 -0.76 7.76
CA LEU A 248 5.72 -0.47 6.49
C LEU A 248 5.29 0.87 5.90
N GLN A 249 4.03 1.29 6.06
CA GLN A 249 3.62 2.64 5.65
C GLN A 249 4.32 3.73 6.47
N ILE A 250 4.51 3.50 7.77
CA ILE A 250 5.25 4.43 8.62
C ILE A 250 6.68 4.57 8.09
N GLY A 251 7.36 3.46 7.82
CA GLY A 251 8.71 3.46 7.24
C GLY A 251 8.77 4.15 5.87
N TYR A 252 7.77 3.90 5.02
CA TYR A 252 7.67 4.46 3.67
C TYR A 252 7.52 5.99 3.62
N LEU A 253 6.93 6.58 4.67
CA LEU A 253 6.77 8.02 4.83
C LEU A 253 7.90 8.67 5.65
N SER A 254 8.62 7.90 6.45
CA SER A 254 9.56 8.43 7.45
C SER A 254 10.98 8.61 6.89
N PRO A 255 11.74 9.64 7.33
CA PRO A 255 13.17 9.79 7.01
C PRO A 255 14.01 8.62 7.56
N PRO A 256 15.13 8.21 6.92
CA PRO A 256 15.98 9.05 6.06
C PRO A 256 15.67 9.03 4.56
N PHE A 257 15.02 8.01 4.00
CA PHE A 257 14.67 8.02 2.57
C PHE A 257 13.30 8.62 2.29
N GLY A 258 12.25 8.20 3.01
CA GLY A 258 10.88 8.62 2.71
C GLY A 258 10.51 8.40 1.23
N TYR A 259 10.50 7.15 0.77
CA TYR A 259 10.33 6.76 -0.65
C TYR A 259 9.22 7.50 -1.39
N SER A 260 8.10 7.76 -0.70
CA SER A 260 6.97 8.52 -1.22
C SER A 260 7.38 9.89 -1.81
N LEU A 261 8.36 10.57 -1.22
CA LEU A 261 8.89 11.86 -1.70
C LEU A 261 9.61 11.72 -3.04
N PHE A 262 10.35 10.63 -3.25
CA PHE A 262 11.05 10.37 -4.52
C PHE A 262 10.06 10.09 -5.65
N TYR A 263 8.99 9.34 -5.38
CA TYR A 263 7.93 9.13 -6.37
C TYR A 263 7.24 10.44 -6.74
N LEU A 264 6.95 11.29 -5.76
CA LEU A 264 6.32 12.57 -6.03
C LEU A 264 7.22 13.52 -6.82
N LYS A 265 8.53 13.52 -6.55
CA LYS A 265 9.53 14.28 -7.35
C LYS A 265 9.68 13.73 -8.77
N GLY A 266 9.50 12.43 -8.99
CA GLY A 266 9.56 11.84 -10.32
C GLY A 266 8.37 12.19 -11.22
N VAL A 267 7.26 12.63 -10.65
CA VAL A 267 6.01 12.97 -11.36
C VAL A 267 5.80 14.50 -11.47
N ALA A 268 6.45 15.29 -10.61
CA ALA A 268 6.36 16.76 -10.56
C ALA A 268 7.46 17.43 -11.39
#